data_AF-A0A9D4T0N2-F1
#
_entry.id   AF-A0A9D4T0N2-F1
#
_cell.length_a   1.000
_cell.length_b   1.000
_cell.length_c   1.000
_cell.angle_alpha   90.00
_cell.angle_beta   90.00
_cell.angle_gamma   90.00
#
_symmetry.space_group_name_H-M   'P 1'
#
loop_
_entity.id
_entity.type
_entity.pdbx_description
1 polymer ?
#
loop_
_entity_poly.entity_id
_entity_poly.type
_entity_poly.pdbx_seq_one_letter_code
_entity_poly.pdbx_strand_id
1 'polypeptide(L)'
;MKNVPQIDGVNQWQSLTLGAPWPRKEVLYNIDPVWGQSAIRGERFKIMEDRNNTVYPNYEWYDPVGAVAPDHWNTLHEARQACLAAQVRCVIQ
;
A
#
# COMPACT_ATOMS: atom_id res chain seq x y z
N MET A 1 -32.78 7.74 -9.77
CA MET A 1 -31.52 6.97 -9.81
C MET A 1 -30.97 6.92 -8.40
N LYS A 2 -30.64 5.73 -7.87
CA LYS A 2 -30.05 5.60 -6.53
C LYS A 2 -28.60 6.05 -6.62
N ASN A 3 -28.17 7.01 -5.81
CA ASN A 3 -26.75 7.40 -5.74
C ASN A 3 -25.94 6.16 -5.33
N VAL A 4 -25.00 5.75 -6.18
CA VAL A 4 -24.00 4.75 -5.81
C VAL A 4 -23.07 5.42 -4.80
N PRO A 5 -22.80 4.81 -3.64
CA PRO A 5 -21.78 5.31 -2.72
C PRO A 5 -20.44 5.47 -3.44
N GLN A 6 -19.56 6.28 -2.86
CA GLN A 6 -18.18 6.38 -3.34
C GLN A 6 -17.58 4.96 -3.45
N ILE A 7 -16.99 4.64 -4.62
CA ILE A 7 -16.33 3.36 -4.86
C ILE A 7 -14.83 3.49 -4.59
N ASP A 8 -14.25 2.54 -3.87
CA ASP A 8 -12.80 2.49 -3.60
C ASP A 8 -12.00 1.80 -4.73
N GLY A 9 -12.71 1.39 -5.79
CA GLY A 9 -12.16 0.80 -6.99
C GLY A 9 -11.74 1.85 -8.01
N VAL A 10 -10.75 1.50 -8.83
CA VAL A 10 -10.37 2.25 -10.03
C VAL A 10 -10.42 1.35 -11.25
N ASN A 11 -10.74 1.91 -12.41
CA ASN A 11 -10.79 1.18 -13.67
C ASN A 11 -9.39 0.62 -14.02
N GLN A 12 -9.31 -0.69 -14.28
CA GLN A 12 -8.07 -1.38 -14.64
C GLN A 12 -7.97 -1.73 -16.13
N TRP A 13 -8.99 -1.38 -16.94
CA TRP A 13 -9.10 -1.85 -18.31
C TRP A 13 -7.88 -1.50 -19.17
N GLN A 14 -7.36 -0.27 -19.05
CA GLN A 14 -6.18 0.15 -19.79
C GLN A 14 -4.93 -0.64 -19.41
N SER A 15 -4.75 -0.96 -18.12
CA SER A 15 -3.62 -1.80 -17.68
C SER A 15 -3.74 -3.22 -18.22
N LEU A 16 -4.95 -3.78 -18.22
CA LEU A 16 -5.19 -5.15 -18.69
C LEU A 16 -5.05 -5.28 -20.21
N THR A 17 -5.50 -4.27 -20.97
CA THR A 17 -5.57 -4.35 -22.43
C THR A 17 -4.36 -3.77 -23.16
N LEU A 18 -3.69 -2.78 -22.55
CA LEU A 18 -2.60 -2.03 -23.18
C LEU A 18 -1.28 -2.15 -22.43
N GLY A 19 -1.25 -2.85 -21.29
CA GLY A 19 -0.07 -2.88 -20.42
C GLY A 19 0.26 -1.51 -19.81
N ALA A 20 -0.70 -0.59 -19.77
CA ALA A 20 -0.50 0.74 -19.18
C ALA A 20 -0.21 0.63 -17.67
N PRO A 21 0.56 1.58 -17.08
CA PRO A 21 0.84 1.58 -15.65
C PRO A 21 -0.43 1.42 -14.81
N TRP A 22 -0.37 0.57 -13.79
CA TRP A 22 -1.50 0.28 -12.91
C TRP A 22 -1.90 1.52 -12.10
N PRO A 23 -3.16 1.99 -12.20
CA PRO A 23 -3.63 3.16 -11.45
C PRO A 23 -3.83 2.88 -9.96
N ARG A 24 -3.96 1.60 -9.56
CA ARG A 24 -4.08 1.22 -8.15
C ARG A 24 -2.70 1.16 -7.52
N LYS A 25 -2.49 1.99 -6.50
CA LYS A 25 -1.25 2.00 -5.71
C LYS A 25 -1.38 1.34 -4.34
N GLU A 26 -2.60 1.22 -3.83
CA GLU A 26 -2.86 0.74 -2.48
C GLU A 26 -4.05 -0.24 -2.46
N VAL A 27 -3.98 -1.18 -1.52
CA VAL A 27 -5.04 -2.15 -1.21
C VAL A 27 -5.15 -2.27 0.30
N LEU A 28 -6.25 -1.76 0.86
CA LEU A 28 -6.67 -2.12 2.21
C LEU A 28 -7.32 -3.51 2.15
N TYR A 29 -6.79 -4.48 2.89
CA TYR A 29 -7.36 -5.83 2.93
C TYR A 29 -8.59 -5.86 3.84
N ASN A 30 -8.41 -5.46 5.10
CA ASN A 30 -9.47 -5.32 6.08
C ASN A 30 -8.97 -4.55 7.31
N ILE A 31 -9.90 -4.03 8.11
CA ILE A 31 -9.67 -3.60 9.49
C ILE A 31 -10.71 -4.31 10.35
N ASP A 32 -10.27 -5.27 11.14
CA ASP A 32 -11.09 -6.00 12.08
C ASP A 32 -10.78 -5.57 13.51
N PRO A 33 -11.58 -4.67 14.10
CA PRO A 33 -11.37 -4.23 15.46
C PRO A 33 -11.77 -5.28 16.51
N VAL A 34 -12.57 -6.28 16.15
CA VAL A 34 -13.02 -7.35 17.07
C VAL A 34 -11.86 -8.30 17.36
N TRP A 35 -11.13 -8.69 16.32
CA TRP A 35 -9.98 -9.59 16.43
C TRP A 35 -8.63 -8.86 16.50
N GLY A 36 -8.63 -7.53 16.30
CA GLY A 36 -7.41 -6.73 16.30
C GLY A 36 -6.49 -7.09 15.15
N GLN A 37 -7.06 -7.32 13.97
CA GLN A 37 -6.35 -7.72 12.77
C GLN A 37 -6.56 -6.69 11.67
N SER A 38 -5.47 -6.22 11.05
CA SER A 38 -5.56 -5.31 9.92
C SER A 38 -4.42 -5.54 8.94
N ALA A 39 -4.63 -5.19 7.68
CA ALA A 39 -3.55 -5.23 6.69
C ALA A 39 -3.79 -4.26 5.55
N ILE A 40 -2.70 -3.64 5.09
CA ILE A 40 -2.69 -2.79 3.91
C ILE A 40 -1.42 -3.08 3.11
N ARG A 41 -1.55 -3.01 1.78
CA ARG A 41 -0.43 -2.97 0.85
C ARG A 41 -0.36 -1.60 0.21
N GLY A 42 0.83 -0.99 0.23
CA GLY A 42 1.16 0.21 -0.53
C GLY A 42 2.33 -0.07 -1.47
N GLU A 43 2.13 0.16 -2.76
CA GLU A 43 3.09 -0.14 -3.82
C GLU A 43 3.64 -1.58 -3.69
N ARG A 44 4.92 -1.75 -3.37
CA ARG A 44 5.59 -3.04 -3.26
C ARG A 44 5.56 -3.65 -1.86
N PHE A 45 5.11 -2.91 -0.86
CA PHE A 45 5.26 -3.31 0.54
C PHE A 45 3.91 -3.56 1.20
N LYS A 46 3.88 -4.47 2.17
CA LYS A 46 2.69 -4.81 2.96
C LYS A 46 3.00 -4.65 4.43
N ILE A 47 2.07 -4.10 5.19
CA ILE A 47 2.08 -4.14 6.66
C ILE A 47 0.87 -4.94 7.13
N MET A 48 1.06 -5.64 8.24
CA MET A 48 0.01 -6.41 8.90
C MET A 48 0.05 -6.12 10.39
N GLU A 49 -1.15 -6.02 10.95
CA GLU A 49 -1.39 -6.05 12.37
C GLU A 49 -2.13 -7.33 12.72
N ASP A 50 -1.63 -8.07 13.70
CA ASP A 50 -2.39 -9.11 14.40
C ASP A 50 -2.01 -9.11 15.87
N ARG A 51 -2.93 -8.66 16.74
CA ARG A 51 -2.70 -8.56 18.18
C ARG A 51 -2.33 -9.88 18.86
N ASN A 52 -2.71 -11.02 18.29
CA ASN A 52 -2.48 -12.34 18.87
C ASN A 52 -1.31 -13.09 18.21
N ASN A 53 -0.63 -12.46 17.26
CA ASN A 53 0.44 -13.10 16.50
C ASN A 53 1.79 -13.04 17.24
N THR A 54 2.47 -14.18 17.29
CA THR A 54 3.85 -14.33 17.82
C THR A 54 4.83 -14.92 16.79
N VAL A 55 4.39 -15.14 15.55
CA VAL A 55 5.13 -15.87 14.51
C VAL A 55 5.96 -14.93 13.64
N TYR A 56 5.51 -13.68 13.46
CA TYR A 56 6.16 -12.68 12.62
C TYR A 56 6.13 -11.29 13.27
N PRO A 57 7.08 -10.39 12.96
CA PRO A 57 7.08 -9.03 13.48
C PRO A 57 5.78 -8.29 13.17
N ASN A 58 5.06 -7.95 14.22
CA ASN A 58 3.85 -7.16 14.13
C ASN A 58 4.22 -5.69 13.86
N TYR A 59 3.41 -4.96 13.10
CA TYR A 59 3.65 -3.55 12.74
C TYR A 59 4.87 -3.25 11.86
N GLU A 60 5.48 -4.29 11.28
CA GLU A 60 6.57 -4.13 10.32
C GLU A 60 6.10 -4.18 8.87
N TRP A 61 6.82 -3.48 7.99
CA TRP A 61 6.62 -3.59 6.56
C TRP A 61 7.38 -4.80 6.00
N TYR A 62 6.78 -5.47 5.04
CA TYR A 62 7.33 -6.61 4.32
C TYR A 62 7.48 -6.24 2.85
N ASP A 63 8.63 -6.59 2.28
CA ASP A 63 8.89 -6.45 0.84
C ASP A 63 8.17 -7.56 0.02
N PRO A 64 8.24 -7.54 -1.32
CA PRO A 64 7.59 -8.55 -2.15
C PRO A 64 8.05 -9.99 -1.94
N VAL A 65 9.23 -10.22 -1.35
CA VAL A 65 9.74 -11.57 -1.06
C VAL A 65 9.47 -11.99 0.40
N GLY A 66 8.85 -11.12 1.20
CA GLY A 66 8.47 -11.38 2.59
C GLY A 66 9.56 -11.04 3.60
N ALA A 67 10.62 -10.32 3.19
CA ALA A 67 11.63 -9.83 4.13
C ALA A 67 11.13 -8.57 4.85
N VAL A 68 11.48 -8.45 6.12
CA VAL A 68 11.18 -7.26 6.93
C VAL A 68 11.96 -6.05 6.40
N ALA A 69 11.28 -4.92 6.24
CA ALA A 69 11.81 -3.67 5.70
C ALA A 69 11.56 -2.50 6.68
N PRO A 70 12.29 -2.44 7.80
CA PRO A 70 11.94 -1.60 8.96
C PRO A 70 12.08 -0.08 8.69
N ASP A 71 12.91 0.33 7.73
CA ASP A 71 13.11 1.75 7.39
C ASP A 71 12.34 2.22 6.15
N HIS A 72 11.57 1.33 5.52
CA HIS A 72 10.92 1.62 4.24
C HIS A 72 10.07 2.90 4.27
N TRP A 73 9.34 3.18 5.36
CA TRP A 73 8.51 4.37 5.45
C TRP A 73 9.32 5.66 5.59
N ASN A 74 10.42 5.65 6.33
CA ASN A 74 11.32 6.81 6.45
C ASN A 74 11.91 7.12 5.08
N THR A 75 12.41 6.10 4.37
CA THR A 75 12.96 6.25 3.03
C THR A 75 11.92 6.72 2.00
N LEU A 76 10.70 6.18 2.03
CA LEU A 76 9.61 6.65 1.16
C LEU A 76 9.20 8.09 1.46
N HIS A 77 9.09 8.45 2.74
CA HIS A 77 8.71 9.79 3.16
C HIS A 77 9.76 10.81 2.72
N GLU A 78 11.04 10.54 2.99
CA GLU A 78 12.17 11.36 2.54
C GLU A 78 12.20 11.48 1.02
N ALA A 79 12.04 10.37 0.29
CA ALA A 79 11.98 10.38 -1.17
C ALA A 79 10.82 11.24 -1.68
N ARG A 80 9.60 11.08 -1.14
CA ARG A 80 8.44 11.91 -1.50
C ARG A 80 8.68 13.39 -1.21
N GLN A 81 9.23 13.73 -0.06
CA GLN A 81 9.54 15.13 0.30
C GLN A 81 10.59 15.73 -0.64
N ALA A 82 11.65 14.98 -0.98
CA ALA A 82 12.67 15.41 -1.92
C ALA A 82 12.09 15.67 -3.31
N CYS A 83 11.18 14.81 -3.78
CA CYS A 83 10.53 14.96 -5.08
C CYS A 83 9.58 16.16 -5.14
N LEU A 84 8.82 16.39 -4.06
CA LEU A 84 7.96 17.56 -3.92
C LEU A 84 8.79 18.86 -3.90
N ALA A 85 9.90 18.87 -3.13
CA ALA A 85 10.83 20.00 -3.08
C ALA A 85 11.48 20.27 -4.44
N ALA A 86 11.81 19.23 -5.20
CA ALA A 86 12.41 19.35 -6.53
C ALA A 86 11.40 19.68 -7.64
N GLN A 87 10.09 19.68 -7.37
CA GLN A 87 9.01 19.76 -8.37
C GLN A 87 9.12 18.72 -9.50
N VAL A 88 9.74 17.56 -9.21
CA VAL A 88 9.93 16.48 -10.19
C VAL A 88 8.94 15.35 -9.90
N ARG A 89 8.37 14.77 -10.96
CA ARG A 89 7.62 13.51 -10.83
C ARG A 89 8.57 12.38 -10.51
N CYS A 90 8.49 11.84 -9.30
CA CYS A 90 9.22 10.64 -8.94
C CYS A 90 8.41 9.38 -9.20
N VAL A 91 9.07 8.42 -9.85
CA VAL A 91 8.64 7.02 -9.86
C VAL A 91 9.36 6.36 -8.70
N ILE A 92 8.65 6.25 -7.57
CA ILE A 92 9.18 5.52 -6.41
C ILE A 92 8.81 4.06 -6.65
N GLN A 93 9.82 3.23 -6.94
CA GLN A 93 9.65 1.82 -7.34
C GLN A 93 9.32 0.92 -6.17
#